data_AF-G9YPC0-F1
#
_entry.id   AF-G9YPC0-F1
#
_cell.length_a   1.000
_cell.length_b   1.000
_cell.length_c   1.000
_cell.angle_alpha   90.00
_cell.angle_beta   90.00
_cell.angle_gamma   90.00
#
_symmetry.space_group_name_H-M   'P 1'
#
loop_
_entity.id
_entity.type
_entity.pdbx_description
1 polymer ?
#
loop_
_entity_poly.entity_id
_entity_poly.type
_entity_poly.pdbx_seq_one_letter_code
_entity_poly.pdbx_strand_id
1 'polypeptide(L)'
;MSGYYLLKNGEFAYNKSYSVGYDFGSIKRLDRYPMGALSTLYICFALKRHESDFIKAYFDSLKWYREIYMISAEGARNHGLLNVPTEEFFDTKHYLPENTDEQRKIADFLIALDRRIETQQSLVDNLKKYKRGVVRSLLSPEDCKLKNAQWSRDTMGNLGSFIKGAPLSKADISKTGTPFILYGELYTTYHEVITSVVRKTESEVDSVYRSIVGDVLIPTSGETPEEISTASCVMLPGVILAGDLNIFRSSKVDGRIMSYILNHIVNGSIARVAQGKSIVHVQASEIAKIEISYPDPETQDRIVGVLEAISSRVEYCEKELDNLTRLRSSLLQQLFI
;
A
#
# COMPACT_ATOMS: atom_id res chain seq x y z
N MET A 1 -5.08 20.53 37.24
CA MET A 1 -5.77 19.34 36.70
C MET A 1 -5.74 18.26 37.74
N SER A 2 -6.85 17.96 38.41
CA SER A 2 -7.01 16.73 39.20
C SER A 2 -7.38 15.58 38.25
N GLY A 3 -6.82 14.38 38.47
CA GLY A 3 -7.17 13.18 37.69
C GLY A 3 -6.30 12.87 36.45
N TYR A 4 -5.12 13.47 36.33
CA TYR A 4 -4.14 13.15 35.27
C TYR A 4 -2.73 12.98 35.85
N TYR A 5 -1.94 12.10 35.24
CA TYR A 5 -0.49 12.04 35.44
C TYR A 5 0.20 13.02 34.50
N LEU A 6 1.24 13.66 35.01
CA LEU A 6 2.15 14.47 34.21
C LEU A 6 3.36 13.62 33.83
N LEU A 7 3.45 13.25 32.55
CA LEU A 7 4.58 12.52 31.98
C LEU A 7 5.59 13.52 31.42
N LYS A 8 6.88 13.35 31.71
CA LYS A 8 7.97 14.19 31.17
C LYS A 8 8.64 13.52 29.98
N ASN A 9 9.33 14.33 29.17
CA ASN A 9 10.13 13.82 28.07
C ASN A 9 11.12 12.74 28.57
N GLY A 10 11.21 11.63 27.86
CA GLY A 10 12.03 10.47 28.23
C GLY A 10 11.37 9.48 29.20
N GLU A 11 10.21 9.81 29.78
CA GLU A 11 9.42 8.88 30.60
C GLU A 11 8.47 8.04 29.74
N PHE A 12 8.03 6.91 30.29
CA PHE A 12 7.25 5.89 29.61
C PHE A 12 5.83 5.81 30.14
N ALA A 13 4.91 5.41 29.26
CA ALA A 13 3.56 5.09 29.64
C ALA A 13 3.11 3.76 29.02
N TYR A 14 2.49 2.93 29.84
CA TYR A 14 1.81 1.70 29.42
C TYR A 14 0.32 1.93 29.26
N ASN A 15 -0.18 1.69 28.05
CA ASN A 15 -1.60 1.66 27.72
C ASN A 15 -2.14 0.22 27.85
N LYS A 16 -3.14 0.01 28.72
CA LYS A 16 -3.75 -1.28 29.02
C LYS A 16 -4.86 -1.69 28.03
N SER A 17 -5.05 -0.97 26.93
CA SER A 17 -6.08 -1.29 25.94
C SER A 17 -5.61 -2.29 24.90
N TYR A 18 -6.50 -3.19 24.49
CA TYR A 18 -6.28 -3.97 23.26
C TYR A 18 -6.23 -3.04 22.05
N SER A 19 -5.29 -3.27 21.15
CA SER A 19 -5.29 -2.66 19.82
C SER A 19 -4.67 -3.61 18.80
N VAL A 20 -4.92 -3.37 17.51
CA VAL A 20 -4.41 -4.24 16.44
C VAL A 20 -2.88 -4.30 16.50
N GLY A 21 -2.34 -5.50 16.68
CA GLY A 21 -0.90 -5.73 16.85
C GLY A 21 -0.39 -5.49 18.27
N TYR A 22 -1.26 -5.16 19.23
CA TYR A 22 -0.91 -4.99 20.63
C TYR A 22 -1.92 -5.64 21.60
N ASP A 23 -1.92 -6.97 21.63
CA ASP A 23 -2.86 -7.76 22.43
C ASP A 23 -2.67 -7.58 23.94
N PHE A 24 -1.46 -7.25 24.38
CA PHE A 24 -1.12 -6.98 25.78
C PHE A 24 -0.81 -5.50 26.02
N GLY A 25 -1.43 -4.63 25.23
CA GLY A 25 -1.24 -3.20 25.32
C GLY A 25 0.10 -2.72 24.74
N SER A 26 0.40 -1.44 24.95
CA SER A 26 1.59 -0.81 24.37
C SER A 26 2.32 0.06 25.39
N ILE A 27 3.65 -0.02 25.37
CA ILE A 27 4.53 0.85 26.16
C ILE A 27 5.20 1.83 25.21
N LYS A 28 5.10 3.14 25.48
CA LYS A 28 5.72 4.18 24.65
C LYS A 28 6.42 5.23 25.51
N ARG A 29 7.55 5.71 25.01
CA ARG A 29 8.31 6.83 25.60
C ARG A 29 7.82 8.16 25.03
N LEU A 30 7.74 9.19 25.87
CA LEU A 30 7.44 10.55 25.42
C LEU A 30 8.70 11.18 24.79
N ASP A 31 8.76 11.23 23.46
CA ASP A 31 9.88 11.84 22.73
C ASP A 31 9.60 13.26 22.22
N ARG A 32 8.34 13.55 21.81
CA ARG A 32 8.04 14.74 21.00
C ARG A 32 7.90 16.04 21.79
N TYR A 33 7.50 15.97 23.05
CA TYR A 33 7.15 17.14 23.85
C TYR A 33 7.90 17.13 25.19
N PRO A 34 8.14 18.31 25.81
CA PRO A 34 8.76 18.38 27.13
C PRO A 34 7.95 17.66 28.21
N MET A 35 6.63 17.69 28.09
CA MET A 35 5.69 17.06 29.03
C MET A 35 4.34 16.78 28.36
N GLY A 36 3.57 15.85 28.92
CA GLY A 36 2.23 15.50 28.47
C GLY A 36 1.33 15.10 29.65
N ALA A 37 0.04 15.36 29.54
CA ALA A 37 -0.95 14.90 30.52
C ALA A 37 -1.57 13.58 30.05
N LEU A 38 -1.50 12.55 30.89
CA LEU A 38 -2.09 11.24 30.62
C LEU A 38 -3.17 10.89 31.65
N SER A 39 -4.20 10.19 31.21
CA SER A 39 -5.24 9.68 32.09
C SER A 39 -4.63 8.73 33.14
N THR A 40 -5.22 8.67 34.33
CA THR A 40 -4.85 7.71 35.39
C THR A 40 -5.06 6.24 34.99
N LEU A 41 -5.64 5.96 33.81
CA LEU A 41 -5.72 4.62 33.24
C LEU A 41 -4.36 4.08 32.77
N TYR A 42 -3.40 4.96 32.48
CA TYR A 42 -2.04 4.58 32.08
C TYR A 42 -1.17 4.31 33.30
N ILE A 43 -0.24 3.37 33.18
CA ILE A 43 0.88 3.27 34.13
C ILE A 43 2.02 4.12 33.57
N CYS A 44 2.33 5.22 34.25
CA CYS A 44 3.43 6.12 33.88
C CYS A 44 4.66 5.80 34.74
N PHE A 45 5.85 5.74 34.14
CA PHE A 45 7.07 5.41 34.86
C PHE A 45 8.33 6.05 34.24
N ALA A 46 9.31 6.30 35.09
CA ALA A 46 10.64 6.74 34.70
C ALA A 46 11.64 5.60 34.92
N LEU A 47 12.68 5.54 34.09
CA LEU A 47 13.76 4.57 34.25
C LEU A 47 14.71 4.99 35.37
N LYS A 48 15.05 4.05 36.25
CA LYS A 48 16.08 4.26 37.28
C LYS A 48 17.49 3.85 36.81
N ARG A 49 17.55 2.95 35.82
CA ARG A 49 18.76 2.33 35.27
C ARG A 49 18.53 2.02 33.79
N HIS A 50 19.60 1.66 33.09
CA HIS A 50 19.67 1.38 31.66
C HIS A 50 19.54 2.60 30.76
N GLU A 51 20.06 2.45 29.54
CA GLU A 51 20.00 3.42 28.46
C GLU A 51 18.55 3.48 27.92
N SER A 52 18.02 4.68 27.77
CA SER A 52 16.60 4.91 27.49
C SER A 52 16.20 4.51 26.08
N ASP A 53 17.05 4.75 25.07
CA ASP A 53 16.78 4.35 23.68
C ASP A 53 16.77 2.83 23.51
N PHE A 54 17.64 2.12 24.23
CA PHE A 54 17.65 0.67 24.30
C PHE A 54 16.36 0.13 24.92
N ILE A 55 15.90 0.70 26.04
CA ILE A 55 14.65 0.30 26.67
C ILE A 55 13.45 0.61 25.78
N LYS A 56 13.47 1.73 25.05
CA LYS A 56 12.48 2.02 24.03
C LYS A 56 12.45 0.93 22.96
N ALA A 57 13.60 0.52 22.42
CA ALA A 57 13.69 -0.57 21.45
C ALA A 57 13.21 -1.92 22.02
N TYR A 58 13.51 -2.21 23.30
CA TYR A 58 13.02 -3.40 23.98
C TYR A 58 11.49 -3.43 24.06
N PHE A 59 10.87 -2.32 24.44
CA PHE A 59 9.41 -2.22 24.52
C PHE A 59 8.71 -2.15 23.16
N ASP A 60 9.42 -1.74 22.10
CA ASP A 60 8.96 -1.88 20.72
C ASP A 60 9.06 -3.33 20.20
N SER A 61 9.79 -4.22 20.90
CA SER A 61 9.73 -5.67 20.68
C SER A 61 8.54 -6.29 21.40
N LEU A 62 8.20 -7.54 21.04
CA LEU A 62 7.16 -8.31 21.74
C LEU A 62 7.72 -9.17 22.89
N LYS A 63 8.99 -9.03 23.28
CA LYS A 63 9.60 -9.92 24.28
C LYS A 63 9.06 -9.74 25.69
N TRP A 64 8.57 -8.56 26.02
CA TRP A 64 7.93 -8.29 27.32
C TRP A 64 6.49 -8.82 27.41
N TYR A 65 5.86 -9.21 26.29
CA TYR A 65 4.45 -9.61 26.26
C TYR A 65 4.14 -10.79 27.16
N ARG A 66 5.06 -11.76 27.23
CA ARG A 66 4.89 -12.94 28.07
C ARG A 66 4.72 -12.57 29.54
N GLU A 67 5.52 -11.63 30.04
CA GLU A 67 5.45 -11.22 31.44
C GLU A 67 4.11 -10.54 31.76
N ILE A 68 3.61 -9.73 30.85
CA ILE A 68 2.29 -9.07 31.01
C ILE A 68 1.15 -10.07 30.89
N TYR A 69 1.25 -11.03 29.97
CA TYR A 69 0.28 -12.11 29.86
C TYR A 69 0.13 -12.88 31.18
N MET A 70 1.24 -13.19 31.85
CA MET A 70 1.24 -13.94 33.11
C MET A 70 0.54 -13.22 34.27
N ILE A 71 0.51 -11.89 34.25
CA ILE A 71 -0.15 -11.05 35.27
C ILE A 71 -1.49 -10.47 34.80
N SER A 72 -1.84 -10.70 33.53
CA SER A 72 -3.13 -10.27 33.00
C SER A 72 -4.20 -11.28 33.45
N ALA A 73 -5.03 -10.90 34.41
CA ALA A 73 -6.14 -11.74 34.83
C ALA A 73 -7.24 -11.77 33.75
N GLU A 74 -7.75 -12.95 33.41
CA GLU A 74 -8.93 -13.08 32.56
C GLU A 74 -10.15 -12.47 33.26
N GLY A 75 -10.63 -11.37 32.70
CA GLY A 75 -11.80 -10.67 33.17
C GLY A 75 -12.16 -9.59 32.17
N ALA A 76 -13.06 -9.92 31.23
CA ALA A 76 -13.62 -8.94 30.32
C ALA A 76 -14.38 -7.88 31.13
N ARG A 77 -13.75 -6.73 31.40
CA ARG A 77 -14.52 -5.51 31.66
C ARG A 77 -15.11 -5.07 30.33
N ASN A 78 -16.36 -4.62 30.34
CA ASN A 78 -17.19 -4.23 29.18
C ASN A 78 -16.59 -3.17 28.21
N HIS A 79 -15.32 -2.77 28.39
CA HIS A 79 -14.66 -1.67 27.67
C HIS A 79 -13.31 -2.03 27.00
N GLY A 80 -12.88 -3.30 26.99
CA GLY A 80 -11.67 -3.72 26.26
C GLY A 80 -10.33 -3.30 26.91
N LEU A 81 -10.29 -3.22 28.23
CA LEU A 81 -9.06 -2.95 29.02
C LEU A 81 -8.55 -4.23 29.68
N LEU A 82 -7.23 -4.44 29.63
CA LEU A 82 -6.51 -5.48 30.35
C LEU A 82 -6.50 -5.18 31.86
N ASN A 83 -6.76 -6.20 32.66
CA ASN A 83 -6.59 -6.11 34.11
C ASN A 83 -5.13 -6.35 34.47
N VAL A 84 -4.33 -5.29 34.47
CA VAL A 84 -2.91 -5.30 34.89
C VAL A 84 -2.74 -4.39 36.11
N PRO A 85 -2.64 -4.96 37.33
CA PRO A 85 -2.35 -4.21 38.54
C PRO A 85 -0.99 -3.51 38.46
N THR A 86 -0.89 -2.30 39.01
CA THR A 86 0.33 -1.49 38.89
C THR A 86 1.52 -2.11 39.62
N GLU A 87 1.29 -2.74 40.78
CA GLU A 87 2.34 -3.44 41.53
C GLU A 87 2.88 -4.63 40.73
N GLU A 88 1.99 -5.51 40.25
CA GLU A 88 2.37 -6.67 39.43
C GLU A 88 3.07 -6.27 38.13
N PHE A 89 2.70 -5.14 37.51
CA PHE A 89 3.40 -4.60 36.35
C PHE A 89 4.88 -4.31 36.66
N PHE A 90 5.17 -3.70 37.80
CA PHE A 90 6.54 -3.38 38.19
C PHE A 90 7.32 -4.60 38.72
N ASP A 91 6.63 -5.69 39.07
CA ASP A 91 7.23 -6.96 39.49
C ASP A 91 7.60 -7.89 38.31
N THR A 92 7.22 -7.51 37.08
CA THR A 92 7.60 -8.25 35.86
C THR A 92 9.12 -8.36 35.69
N LYS A 93 9.59 -9.50 35.16
CA LYS A 93 11.03 -9.79 35.05
C LYS A 93 11.50 -9.62 33.62
N HIS A 94 12.39 -8.65 33.42
CA HIS A 94 13.00 -8.36 32.13
C HIS A 94 14.48 -8.73 32.13
N TYR A 95 14.90 -9.55 31.16
CA TYR A 95 16.29 -9.95 30.98
C TYR A 95 16.98 -8.98 30.02
N LEU A 96 17.73 -8.04 30.59
CA LEU A 96 18.38 -6.95 29.86
C LEU A 96 19.88 -6.97 30.14
N PRO A 97 20.74 -6.66 29.15
CA PRO A 97 22.18 -6.53 29.38
C PRO A 97 22.45 -5.40 30.37
N GLU A 98 23.29 -5.62 31.39
CA GLU A 98 23.60 -4.57 32.38
C GLU A 98 24.57 -3.52 31.84
N ASN A 99 25.39 -3.89 30.84
CA ASN A 99 26.38 -3.01 30.25
C ASN A 99 25.72 -1.91 29.40
N THR A 100 25.78 -0.67 29.88
CA THR A 100 25.17 0.49 29.22
C THR A 100 25.84 0.87 27.89
N ASP A 101 27.12 0.54 27.69
CA ASP A 101 27.79 0.79 26.42
C ASP A 101 27.28 -0.18 25.35
N GLU A 102 27.03 -1.44 25.72
CA GLU A 102 26.41 -2.41 24.81
C GLU A 102 24.96 -2.01 24.48
N GLN A 103 24.19 -1.59 25.48
CA GLN A 103 22.86 -1.04 25.27
C GLN A 103 22.85 0.12 24.28
N ARG A 104 23.78 1.07 24.45
CA ARG A 104 23.93 2.22 23.54
C ARG A 104 24.26 1.78 22.13
N LYS A 105 25.19 0.84 21.94
CA LYS A 105 25.53 0.31 20.60
C LYS A 105 24.33 -0.31 19.90
N ILE A 106 23.55 -1.12 20.62
CA ILE A 106 22.33 -1.74 20.09
C ILE A 106 21.31 -0.67 19.72
N ALA A 107 21.08 0.31 20.61
CA ALA A 107 20.16 1.40 20.39
C ALA A 107 20.56 2.26 19.17
N ASP A 108 21.82 2.69 19.10
CA ASP A 108 22.36 3.49 18.00
C ASP A 108 22.22 2.78 16.65
N PHE A 109 22.47 1.47 16.62
CA PHE A 109 22.29 0.66 15.42
C PHE A 109 20.83 0.59 14.97
N LEU A 110 19.89 0.33 15.90
CA LEU A 110 18.46 0.29 15.59
C LEU A 110 17.93 1.66 15.16
N ILE A 111 18.37 2.74 15.79
CA ILE A 111 18.04 4.11 15.38
C ILE A 111 18.56 4.39 13.97
N ALA A 112 19.78 3.97 13.64
CA ALA A 112 20.33 4.14 12.30
C ALA A 112 19.53 3.36 11.25
N LEU A 113 19.09 2.14 11.58
CA LEU A 113 18.23 1.32 10.72
C LEU A 113 16.86 1.97 10.51
N ASP A 114 16.25 2.51 11.57
CA ASP A 114 14.95 3.19 11.50
C ASP A 114 15.03 4.44 10.63
N ARG A 115 16.09 5.25 10.78
CA ARG A 115 16.35 6.40 9.90
C ARG A 115 16.53 5.97 8.44
N ARG A 116 17.19 4.83 8.19
CA ARG A 116 17.35 4.29 6.83
C ARG A 116 16.01 3.87 6.23
N ILE A 117 15.14 3.22 7.01
CA ILE A 117 13.78 2.84 6.61
C ILE A 117 12.95 4.09 6.28
N GLU A 118 12.93 5.09 7.15
CA GLU A 118 12.21 6.35 6.94
C GLU A 118 12.68 7.07 5.66
N THR A 119 14.00 7.14 5.46
CA THR A 119 14.59 7.73 4.25
C THR A 119 14.20 6.93 2.99
N GLN A 120 14.19 5.60 3.07
CA GLN A 120 13.81 4.73 1.96
C GLN A 120 12.32 4.86 1.62
N GLN A 121 11.45 4.93 2.62
CA GLN A 121 10.01 5.20 2.44
C GLN A 121 9.81 6.55 1.75
N SER A 122 10.48 7.61 2.23
CA SER A 122 10.41 8.93 1.62
C SER A 122 10.87 8.92 0.15
N LEU A 123 11.91 8.14 -0.18
CA LEU A 123 12.36 7.96 -1.56
C LEU A 123 11.28 7.29 -2.43
N VAL A 124 10.64 6.23 -1.95
CA VAL A 124 9.54 5.55 -2.66
C VAL A 124 8.39 6.54 -2.92
N ASP A 125 7.95 7.27 -1.91
CA ASP A 125 6.84 8.22 -2.01
C ASP A 125 7.15 9.35 -3.01
N ASN A 126 8.38 9.88 -2.95
CA ASN A 126 8.84 10.90 -3.88
C ASN A 126 8.95 10.39 -5.31
N LEU A 127 9.42 9.15 -5.53
CA LEU A 127 9.48 8.55 -6.87
C LEU A 127 8.07 8.31 -7.44
N LYS A 128 7.11 7.85 -6.63
CA LYS A 128 5.71 7.70 -7.06
C LYS A 128 5.10 9.06 -7.42
N LYS A 129 5.34 10.09 -6.60
CA LYS A 129 4.90 11.47 -6.89
C LYS A 129 5.54 12.01 -8.17
N TYR A 130 6.84 11.76 -8.36
CA TYR A 130 7.57 12.15 -9.55
C TYR A 130 7.02 11.45 -10.79
N LYS A 131 6.80 10.13 -10.75
CA LYS A 131 6.16 9.35 -11.83
C LYS A 131 4.84 9.98 -12.27
N ARG A 132 3.94 10.30 -11.32
CA ARG A 132 2.66 10.97 -11.63
C ARG A 132 2.86 12.32 -12.34
N GLY A 133 3.85 13.11 -11.91
CA GLY A 133 4.21 14.37 -12.58
C GLY A 133 4.73 14.16 -14.00
N VAL A 134 5.61 13.17 -14.20
CA VAL A 134 6.16 12.81 -15.52
C VAL A 134 5.06 12.32 -16.45
N VAL A 135 4.16 11.45 -15.99
CA VAL A 135 3.01 10.99 -16.78
C VAL A 135 2.19 12.17 -17.28
N ARG A 136 1.80 13.09 -16.38
CA ARG A 136 1.01 14.28 -16.76
C ARG A 136 1.74 15.19 -17.73
N SER A 137 3.05 15.37 -17.58
CA SER A 137 3.84 16.20 -18.49
C SER A 137 4.04 15.55 -19.86
N LEU A 138 4.24 14.23 -19.93
CA LEU A 138 4.50 13.52 -21.19
C LEU A 138 3.22 13.20 -21.96
N LEU A 139 2.09 13.00 -21.27
CA LEU A 139 0.81 12.63 -21.87
C LEU A 139 -0.16 13.81 -22.07
N SER A 140 0.31 15.04 -21.87
CA SER A 140 -0.42 16.27 -22.19
C SER A 140 0.23 16.93 -23.42
N PRO A 141 -0.50 17.13 -24.54
CA PRO A 141 0.07 17.74 -25.75
C PRO A 141 0.74 19.09 -25.51
N GLU A 142 0.15 19.91 -24.61
CA GLU A 142 0.61 21.27 -24.29
C GLU A 142 1.90 21.29 -23.46
N ASP A 143 2.12 20.26 -22.63
CA ASP A 143 3.26 20.16 -21.71
C ASP A 143 4.37 19.22 -22.21
N CYS A 144 4.10 18.41 -23.24
CA CYS A 144 5.02 17.40 -23.71
C CYS A 144 6.23 18.02 -24.41
N LYS A 145 7.40 17.92 -23.76
CA LYS A 145 8.67 18.47 -24.26
C LYS A 145 9.47 17.52 -25.16
N LEU A 146 8.90 16.38 -25.53
CA LEU A 146 9.56 15.46 -26.46
C LEU A 146 9.60 16.08 -27.85
N LYS A 147 10.81 16.26 -28.38
CA LYS A 147 10.99 16.77 -29.75
C LYS A 147 10.27 15.87 -30.76
N ASN A 148 9.68 16.51 -31.77
CA ASN A 148 8.97 15.91 -32.89
C ASN A 148 7.69 15.12 -32.54
N ALA A 149 7.20 15.20 -31.30
CA ALA A 149 5.96 14.55 -30.91
C ALA A 149 4.77 15.09 -31.71
N GLN A 150 4.05 14.19 -32.38
CA GLN A 150 2.79 14.50 -33.04
C GLN A 150 1.64 13.92 -32.23
N TRP A 151 0.54 14.65 -32.18
CA TRP A 151 -0.62 14.27 -31.38
C TRP A 151 -1.85 14.15 -32.26
N SER A 152 -2.61 13.09 -32.03
CA SER A 152 -3.94 12.91 -32.60
C SER A 152 -4.98 12.95 -31.48
N ARG A 153 -6.23 13.26 -31.85
CA ARG A 153 -7.37 13.21 -30.93
C ARG A 153 -8.48 12.40 -31.56
N ASP A 154 -9.05 11.49 -30.79
CA ASP A 154 -10.19 10.69 -31.21
C ASP A 154 -10.96 10.17 -29.99
N THR A 155 -12.14 9.61 -30.22
CA THR A 155 -12.93 8.92 -29.19
C THR A 155 -12.43 7.50 -28.98
N MET A 156 -12.53 6.98 -27.75
CA MET A 156 -12.13 5.60 -27.47
C MET A 156 -12.84 4.57 -28.36
N GLY A 157 -14.12 4.79 -28.69
CA GLY A 157 -14.89 3.91 -29.58
C GLY A 157 -14.36 3.86 -31.02
N ASN A 158 -13.71 4.91 -31.51
CA ASN A 158 -13.04 4.92 -32.83
C ASN A 158 -11.63 4.32 -32.77
N LEU A 159 -11.03 4.27 -31.58
CA LEU A 159 -9.69 3.77 -31.37
C LEU A 159 -9.64 2.26 -31.14
N GLY A 160 -10.71 1.67 -30.63
CA GLY A 160 -10.73 0.25 -30.29
C GLY A 160 -12.12 -0.29 -30.00
N SER A 161 -12.16 -1.52 -29.52
CA SER A 161 -13.39 -2.20 -29.13
C SER A 161 -13.37 -2.58 -27.66
N PHE A 162 -14.57 -2.81 -27.11
CA PHE A 162 -14.75 -3.25 -25.73
C PHE A 162 -15.26 -4.68 -25.68
N ILE A 163 -14.66 -5.49 -24.82
CA ILE A 163 -15.05 -6.87 -24.52
C ILE A 163 -15.42 -6.93 -23.03
N LYS A 164 -16.39 -7.77 -22.67
CA LYS A 164 -16.76 -7.96 -21.26
C LYS A 164 -15.86 -9.01 -20.60
N GLY A 165 -15.70 -8.92 -19.29
CA GLY A 165 -15.04 -9.97 -18.52
C GLY A 165 -15.82 -11.30 -18.54
N ALA A 166 -15.10 -12.41 -18.38
CA ALA A 166 -15.67 -13.74 -18.17
C ALA A 166 -16.55 -13.76 -16.92
N PRO A 167 -17.61 -14.58 -16.88
CA PRO A 167 -18.51 -14.71 -15.74
C PRO A 167 -17.89 -15.57 -14.61
N LEU A 168 -16.65 -15.26 -14.21
CA LEU A 168 -15.98 -15.87 -13.07
C LEU A 168 -15.92 -14.90 -11.89
N SER A 169 -15.80 -15.47 -10.70
CA SER A 169 -15.88 -14.78 -9.42
C SER A 169 -14.76 -15.23 -8.47
N LYS A 170 -14.79 -14.78 -7.22
CA LYS A 170 -13.86 -15.25 -6.18
C LYS A 170 -14.00 -16.75 -5.88
N ALA A 171 -15.14 -17.36 -6.18
CA ALA A 171 -15.35 -18.79 -5.98
C ALA A 171 -14.51 -19.66 -6.92
N ASP A 172 -14.05 -19.09 -8.04
CA ASP A 172 -13.30 -19.79 -9.09
C ASP A 172 -11.78 -19.78 -8.87
N ILE A 173 -11.32 -19.21 -7.75
CA ILE A 173 -9.90 -19.13 -7.41
C ILE A 173 -9.37 -20.53 -7.08
N SER A 174 -8.28 -20.92 -7.74
CA SER A 174 -7.54 -22.16 -7.51
C SER A 174 -6.06 -21.88 -7.22
N LYS A 175 -5.39 -22.87 -6.62
CA LYS A 175 -3.93 -22.88 -6.42
C LYS A 175 -3.17 -23.15 -7.72
N THR A 176 -3.83 -23.81 -8.68
CA THR A 176 -3.28 -24.25 -9.97
C THR A 176 -4.18 -23.79 -11.12
N GLY A 177 -3.76 -24.06 -12.35
CA GLY A 177 -4.52 -23.73 -13.55
C GLY A 177 -4.03 -22.47 -14.27
N THR A 178 -4.93 -21.87 -15.05
CA THR A 178 -4.66 -20.71 -15.92
C THR A 178 -4.65 -19.42 -15.10
N PRO A 179 -3.68 -18.50 -15.32
CA PRO A 179 -3.71 -17.19 -14.69
C PRO A 179 -5.00 -16.42 -15.01
N PHE A 180 -5.61 -15.80 -14.01
CA PHE A 180 -6.78 -14.95 -14.22
C PHE A 180 -6.80 -13.73 -13.33
N ILE A 181 -7.48 -12.67 -13.80
CA ILE A 181 -7.61 -11.38 -13.10
C ILE A 181 -9.10 -11.12 -12.87
N LEU A 182 -9.47 -10.84 -11.63
CA LEU A 182 -10.78 -10.31 -11.26
C LEU A 182 -10.73 -8.79 -11.12
N TYR A 183 -11.82 -8.11 -11.50
CA TYR A 183 -11.93 -6.65 -11.45
C TYR A 183 -11.50 -6.03 -10.10
N GLY A 184 -11.85 -6.63 -8.96
CA GLY A 184 -11.50 -6.10 -7.64
C GLY A 184 -9.99 -6.09 -7.33
N GLU A 185 -9.18 -6.80 -8.12
CA GLU A 185 -7.71 -6.76 -8.00
C GLU A 185 -7.11 -5.50 -8.63
N LEU A 186 -7.84 -4.83 -9.53
CA LEU A 186 -7.41 -3.55 -10.10
C LEU A 186 -7.28 -2.47 -9.01
N TYR A 187 -8.03 -2.59 -7.91
CA TYR A 187 -8.02 -1.63 -6.80
C TYR A 187 -6.94 -1.91 -5.74
N THR A 188 -6.51 -3.17 -5.65
CA THR A 188 -5.78 -3.67 -4.47
C THR A 188 -4.41 -4.22 -4.81
N THR A 189 -4.23 -4.73 -6.02
CA THR A 189 -3.07 -5.56 -6.38
C THR A 189 -2.32 -4.98 -7.57
N TYR A 190 -3.05 -4.55 -8.60
CA TYR A 190 -2.45 -4.14 -9.86
C TYR A 190 -2.32 -2.61 -9.98
N HIS A 191 -1.38 -2.19 -10.82
CA HIS A 191 -1.13 -0.79 -11.16
C HIS A 191 -1.37 -0.56 -12.65
N GLU A 192 -0.80 0.49 -13.25
CA GLU A 192 -1.10 0.86 -14.64
C GLU A 192 -0.67 -0.22 -15.66
N VAL A 193 0.32 -1.05 -15.32
CA VAL A 193 0.85 -2.12 -16.18
C VAL A 193 0.98 -3.41 -15.38
N ILE A 194 0.45 -4.50 -15.93
CA ILE A 194 0.44 -5.84 -15.36
C ILE A 194 1.40 -6.74 -16.16
N THR A 195 2.49 -7.14 -15.52
CA THR A 195 3.52 -8.03 -16.06
C THR A 195 3.58 -9.38 -15.34
N SER A 196 2.82 -9.54 -14.27
CA SER A 196 2.66 -10.80 -13.53
C SER A 196 1.24 -10.90 -12.95
N VAL A 197 0.73 -12.12 -12.76
CA VAL A 197 -0.62 -12.38 -12.26
C VAL A 197 -0.54 -13.28 -11.04
N VAL A 198 -1.22 -12.89 -9.96
CA VAL A 198 -1.12 -13.57 -8.67
C VAL A 198 -2.09 -14.74 -8.50
N ARG A 199 -3.17 -14.80 -9.30
CA ARG A 199 -4.24 -15.80 -9.18
C ARG A 199 -4.30 -16.74 -10.36
N LYS A 200 -4.85 -17.92 -10.11
CA LYS A 200 -5.11 -18.96 -11.10
C LYS A 200 -6.52 -19.54 -10.93
N THR A 201 -7.03 -20.13 -12.00
CA THR A 201 -8.31 -20.85 -12.03
C THR A 201 -8.19 -22.09 -12.90
N GLU A 202 -8.92 -23.15 -12.53
CA GLU A 202 -9.10 -24.34 -13.37
C GLU A 202 -10.33 -24.20 -14.31
N SER A 203 -11.09 -23.11 -14.19
CA SER A 203 -12.26 -22.85 -15.01
C SER A 203 -11.85 -22.59 -16.46
N GLU A 204 -12.51 -23.29 -17.38
CA GLU A 204 -12.35 -23.05 -18.81
C GLU A 204 -13.35 -21.98 -19.28
N VAL A 205 -12.87 -21.10 -20.16
CA VAL A 205 -13.65 -20.00 -20.73
C VAL A 205 -13.36 -19.88 -22.22
N ASP A 206 -14.30 -19.28 -22.96
CA ASP A 206 -14.09 -18.95 -24.36
C ASP A 206 -12.84 -18.09 -24.57
N SER A 207 -12.18 -18.31 -25.71
CA SER A 207 -10.94 -17.61 -26.08
C SER A 207 -11.08 -16.08 -26.12
N VAL A 208 -12.31 -15.56 -26.30
CA VAL A 208 -12.60 -14.12 -26.31
C VAL A 208 -12.27 -13.44 -24.96
N TYR A 209 -12.34 -14.18 -23.86
CA TYR A 209 -12.02 -13.67 -22.51
C TYR A 209 -10.54 -13.78 -22.15
N ARG A 210 -9.73 -14.35 -23.05
CA ARG A 210 -8.28 -14.47 -22.85
C ARG A 210 -7.60 -13.20 -23.37
N SER A 211 -6.67 -12.71 -22.57
CA SER A 211 -5.94 -11.49 -22.86
C SER A 211 -5.11 -11.62 -24.13
N ILE A 212 -5.07 -10.54 -24.88
CA ILE A 212 -4.02 -10.25 -25.85
C ILE A 212 -3.11 -9.20 -25.22
N VAL A 213 -1.82 -9.25 -25.52
CA VAL A 213 -0.86 -8.24 -25.03
C VAL A 213 -1.33 -6.85 -25.44
N GLY A 214 -1.44 -5.95 -24.46
CA GLY A 214 -1.93 -4.59 -24.66
C GLY A 214 -3.41 -4.39 -24.30
N ASP A 215 -4.14 -5.44 -23.90
CA ASP A 215 -5.51 -5.28 -23.41
C ASP A 215 -5.55 -4.40 -22.15
N VAL A 216 -6.46 -3.43 -22.12
CA VAL A 216 -6.62 -2.51 -21.00
C VAL A 216 -7.88 -2.85 -20.23
N LEU A 217 -7.72 -3.20 -18.96
CA LEU A 217 -8.80 -3.54 -18.05
C LEU A 217 -9.31 -2.27 -17.39
N ILE A 218 -10.62 -2.03 -17.48
CA ILE A 218 -11.32 -0.95 -16.81
C ILE A 218 -12.46 -1.58 -16.03
N PRO A 219 -12.59 -1.36 -14.71
CA PRO A 219 -13.68 -1.94 -13.96
C PRO A 219 -15.02 -1.33 -14.38
N THR A 220 -16.04 -2.18 -14.48
CA THR A 220 -17.42 -1.75 -14.73
C THR A 220 -18.04 -1.22 -13.43
N SER A 221 -17.61 -1.72 -12.28
CA SER A 221 -18.30 -1.52 -11.00
C SER A 221 -17.32 -1.13 -9.89
N GLY A 222 -17.64 -0.09 -9.12
CA GLY A 222 -16.88 0.33 -7.94
C GLY A 222 -17.74 1.11 -6.94
N GLU A 223 -17.18 1.34 -5.76
CA GLU A 223 -17.82 2.07 -4.66
C GLU A 223 -17.46 3.55 -4.70
N THR A 224 -16.29 3.89 -5.24
CA THR A 224 -15.79 5.26 -5.34
C THR A 224 -15.52 5.70 -6.79
N PRO A 225 -15.63 7.01 -7.11
CA PRO A 225 -15.22 7.52 -8.42
C PRO A 225 -13.75 7.22 -8.75
N GLU A 226 -12.89 7.18 -7.74
CA GLU A 226 -11.46 6.86 -7.87
C GLU A 226 -11.25 5.41 -8.32
N GLU A 227 -11.95 4.45 -7.71
CA GLU A 227 -11.91 3.05 -8.14
C GLU A 227 -12.30 2.92 -9.62
N ILE A 228 -13.38 3.58 -10.01
CA ILE A 228 -13.97 3.41 -11.35
C ILE A 228 -13.16 4.09 -12.45
N SER A 229 -12.27 5.01 -12.08
CA SER A 229 -11.30 5.63 -12.98
C SER A 229 -9.96 4.90 -13.05
N THR A 230 -9.86 3.70 -12.45
CA THR A 230 -8.67 2.86 -12.53
C THR A 230 -8.61 2.11 -13.85
N ALA A 231 -7.41 1.99 -14.44
CA ALA A 231 -7.19 1.16 -15.61
C ALA A 231 -5.83 0.44 -15.55
N SER A 232 -5.75 -0.78 -16.10
CA SER A 232 -4.51 -1.56 -16.10
C SER A 232 -4.28 -2.24 -17.44
N CYS A 233 -3.09 -2.06 -18.02
CA CYS A 233 -2.68 -2.74 -19.25
C CYS A 233 -2.09 -4.12 -18.95
N VAL A 234 -2.58 -5.17 -19.60
CA VAL A 234 -2.07 -6.53 -19.47
C VAL A 234 -1.01 -6.79 -20.53
N MET A 235 0.23 -7.05 -20.10
CA MET A 235 1.36 -7.35 -20.99
C MET A 235 1.63 -8.86 -21.12
N LEU A 236 0.66 -9.69 -20.72
CA LEU A 236 0.73 -11.15 -20.76
C LEU A 236 -0.40 -11.69 -21.66
N PRO A 237 -0.11 -12.59 -22.62
CA PRO A 237 -1.14 -13.24 -23.41
C PRO A 237 -1.82 -14.39 -22.63
N GLY A 238 -3.06 -14.70 -22.97
CA GLY A 238 -3.74 -15.92 -22.51
C GLY A 238 -4.29 -15.88 -21.08
N VAL A 239 -4.13 -14.76 -20.37
CA VAL A 239 -4.69 -14.54 -19.02
C VAL A 239 -6.20 -14.41 -19.13
N ILE A 240 -6.95 -15.11 -18.28
CA ILE A 240 -8.41 -14.98 -18.25
C ILE A 240 -8.78 -13.66 -17.58
N LEU A 241 -9.55 -12.83 -18.27
CA LEU A 241 -10.01 -11.52 -17.79
C LEU A 241 -11.46 -11.66 -17.32
N ALA A 242 -11.71 -11.49 -16.03
CA ALA A 242 -12.95 -11.93 -15.40
C ALA A 242 -13.62 -10.90 -14.48
N GLY A 243 -14.92 -11.12 -14.28
CA GLY A 243 -15.79 -10.31 -13.45
C GLY A 243 -16.23 -9.04 -14.18
N ASP A 244 -16.57 -8.02 -13.39
CA ASP A 244 -17.12 -6.75 -13.85
C ASP A 244 -16.03 -5.88 -14.52
N LEU A 245 -15.67 -6.24 -15.75
CA LEU A 245 -14.66 -5.57 -16.56
C LEU A 245 -15.22 -5.10 -17.91
N ASN A 246 -14.79 -3.89 -18.30
CA ASN A 246 -14.71 -3.40 -19.66
C ASN A 246 -13.26 -3.57 -20.13
N ILE A 247 -13.02 -4.49 -21.06
CA ILE A 247 -11.70 -4.78 -21.63
C ILE A 247 -11.57 -4.00 -22.93
N PHE A 248 -10.74 -2.97 -22.94
CA PHE A 248 -10.48 -2.16 -24.12
C PHE A 248 -9.30 -2.72 -24.93
N ARG A 249 -9.53 -2.95 -26.23
CA ARG A 249 -8.55 -3.49 -27.16
C ARG A 249 -8.37 -2.55 -28.36
N SER A 250 -7.13 -2.13 -28.61
CA SER A 250 -6.76 -1.22 -29.70
C SER A 250 -5.45 -1.64 -30.36
N SER A 251 -5.35 -1.38 -31.66
CA SER A 251 -4.07 -1.45 -32.41
C SER A 251 -3.50 -0.07 -32.74
N LYS A 252 -4.21 1.02 -32.39
CA LYS A 252 -3.80 2.40 -32.69
C LYS A 252 -3.01 3.04 -31.54
N VAL A 253 -3.29 2.64 -30.31
CA VAL A 253 -2.65 3.16 -29.10
C VAL A 253 -2.12 1.99 -28.28
N ASP A 254 -0.85 2.05 -27.88
CA ASP A 254 -0.24 1.11 -26.96
C ASP A 254 -1.05 1.06 -25.66
N GLY A 255 -1.38 -0.16 -25.20
CA GLY A 255 -2.22 -0.35 -24.02
C GLY A 255 -1.64 0.30 -22.76
N ARG A 256 -0.32 0.38 -22.63
CA ARG A 256 0.34 1.04 -21.48
C ARG A 256 0.13 2.54 -21.53
N ILE A 257 0.24 3.16 -22.71
CA ILE A 257 -0.07 4.58 -22.89
C ILE A 257 -1.54 4.83 -22.57
N MET A 258 -2.44 3.97 -23.08
CA MET A 258 -3.87 4.06 -22.79
C MET A 258 -4.15 3.96 -21.29
N SER A 259 -3.56 3.01 -20.56
CA SER A 259 -3.76 2.89 -19.11
C SER A 259 -3.28 4.15 -18.38
N TYR A 260 -2.12 4.72 -18.74
CA TYR A 260 -1.66 5.97 -18.16
C TYR A 260 -2.59 7.17 -18.45
N ILE A 261 -3.10 7.29 -19.68
CA ILE A 261 -4.08 8.35 -20.05
C ILE A 261 -5.33 8.23 -19.17
N LEU A 262 -5.89 7.02 -19.06
CA LEU A 262 -7.12 6.79 -18.31
C LEU A 262 -6.98 7.12 -16.83
N ASN A 263 -5.87 6.70 -16.20
CA ASN A 263 -5.64 6.94 -14.77
C ASN A 263 -5.26 8.40 -14.43
N HIS A 264 -4.55 9.11 -15.32
CA HIS A 264 -3.87 10.35 -14.93
C HIS A 264 -4.28 11.59 -15.71
N ILE A 265 -4.87 11.43 -16.89
CA ILE A 265 -5.25 12.54 -17.79
C ILE A 265 -6.77 12.70 -17.85
N VAL A 266 -7.51 11.60 -18.06
CA VAL A 266 -8.97 11.63 -18.24
C VAL A 266 -9.75 10.98 -17.10
N ASN A 267 -9.11 10.66 -15.98
CA ASN A 267 -9.75 10.04 -14.83
C ASN A 267 -10.97 10.83 -14.32
N GLY A 268 -10.89 12.17 -14.31
CA GLY A 268 -12.03 13.03 -13.96
C GLY A 268 -13.20 12.97 -14.97
N SER A 269 -12.94 12.63 -16.23
CA SER A 269 -13.99 12.38 -17.22
C SER A 269 -14.65 11.02 -17.00
N ILE A 270 -13.86 9.98 -16.70
CA ILE A 270 -14.39 8.65 -16.36
C ILE A 270 -15.25 8.73 -15.10
N ALA A 271 -14.76 9.39 -14.05
CA ALA A 271 -15.48 9.59 -12.80
C ALA A 271 -16.83 10.32 -13.00
N ARG A 272 -16.92 11.30 -13.91
CA ARG A 272 -18.17 12.01 -14.23
C ARG A 272 -19.19 11.14 -14.94
N VAL A 273 -18.74 10.30 -15.87
CA VAL A 273 -19.59 9.30 -16.54
C VAL A 273 -20.21 8.32 -15.52
N ALA A 274 -19.52 8.12 -14.41
CA ALA A 274 -19.88 7.22 -13.34
C ALA A 274 -20.93 7.79 -12.35
N GLN A 275 -21.23 9.10 -12.33
CA GLN A 275 -22.05 9.68 -11.25
C GLN A 275 -23.53 9.23 -11.28
N GLY A 276 -24.11 8.92 -10.10
CA GLY A 276 -25.57 8.91 -9.89
C GLY A 276 -26.23 7.70 -9.20
N LYS A 277 -25.48 6.72 -8.67
CA LYS A 277 -26.06 5.54 -7.96
C LYS A 277 -25.14 5.07 -6.81
N SER A 278 -25.70 4.37 -5.82
CA SER A 278 -24.97 3.84 -4.65
C SER A 278 -23.90 2.79 -5.00
N ILE A 279 -24.10 2.08 -6.11
CA ILE A 279 -23.07 1.31 -6.83
C ILE A 279 -23.01 1.91 -8.22
N VAL A 280 -21.84 2.37 -8.58
CA VAL A 280 -21.64 3.05 -9.86
C VAL A 280 -21.24 2.01 -10.90
N HIS A 281 -22.02 1.94 -11.99
CA HIS A 281 -21.75 1.08 -13.12
C HIS A 281 -21.40 1.91 -14.36
N VAL A 282 -20.15 1.81 -14.82
CA VAL A 282 -19.70 2.46 -16.05
C VAL A 282 -19.83 1.51 -17.23
N GLN A 283 -20.68 1.89 -18.17
CA GLN A 283 -20.92 1.10 -19.38
C GLN A 283 -19.88 1.43 -20.45
N ALA A 284 -19.44 0.41 -21.19
CA ALA A 284 -18.55 0.57 -22.34
C ALA A 284 -19.03 1.63 -23.36
N SER A 285 -20.35 1.75 -23.58
CA SER A 285 -20.93 2.76 -24.48
C SER A 285 -20.67 4.20 -24.04
N GLU A 286 -20.52 4.44 -22.74
CA GLU A 286 -20.21 5.77 -22.21
C GLU A 286 -18.71 6.04 -22.22
N ILE A 287 -17.89 5.03 -21.87
CA ILE A 287 -16.42 5.12 -22.00
C ILE A 287 -16.02 5.38 -23.45
N ALA A 288 -16.69 4.72 -24.40
CA ALA A 288 -16.43 4.86 -25.83
C ALA A 288 -16.54 6.30 -26.34
N LYS A 289 -17.32 7.17 -25.67
CA LYS A 289 -17.51 8.58 -26.04
C LYS A 289 -16.39 9.49 -25.51
N ILE A 290 -15.53 9.00 -24.62
CA ILE A 290 -14.44 9.80 -24.06
C ILE A 290 -13.44 10.11 -25.18
N GLU A 291 -13.22 11.39 -25.41
CA GLU A 291 -12.15 11.86 -26.29
C GLU A 291 -10.81 11.84 -25.56
N ILE A 292 -9.80 11.28 -26.22
CA ILE A 292 -8.43 11.27 -25.72
C ILE A 292 -7.48 11.85 -26.77
N SER A 293 -6.45 12.53 -26.29
CA SER A 293 -5.30 12.88 -27.11
C SER A 293 -4.21 11.84 -26.89
N TYR A 294 -3.62 11.33 -27.97
CA TYR A 294 -2.60 10.30 -27.91
C TYR A 294 -1.44 10.63 -28.87
N PRO A 295 -0.20 10.28 -28.51
CA PRO A 295 0.95 10.58 -29.34
C PRO A 295 1.06 9.60 -30.52
N ASP A 296 1.84 9.96 -31.52
CA ASP A 296 2.26 9.06 -32.61
C ASP A 296 3.06 7.83 -32.07
N PRO A 297 3.15 6.73 -32.84
CA PRO A 297 3.79 5.50 -32.37
C PRO A 297 5.24 5.65 -31.88
N GLU A 298 6.07 6.45 -32.55
CA GLU A 298 7.46 6.64 -32.14
C GLU A 298 7.53 7.36 -30.78
N THR A 299 6.67 8.36 -30.59
CA THR A 299 6.55 9.07 -29.32
C THR A 299 5.99 8.18 -28.22
N GLN A 300 5.02 7.29 -28.52
CA GLN A 300 4.51 6.30 -27.57
C GLN A 300 5.63 5.41 -27.02
N ASP A 301 6.47 4.84 -27.90
CA ASP A 301 7.60 3.99 -27.49
C ASP A 301 8.59 4.72 -26.57
N ARG A 302 8.89 5.97 -26.89
CA ARG A 302 9.78 6.82 -26.06
C ARG A 302 9.19 7.09 -24.68
N ILE A 303 7.90 7.41 -24.61
CA ILE A 303 7.20 7.64 -23.34
C ILE A 303 7.17 6.36 -22.52
N VAL A 304 6.83 5.23 -23.13
CA VAL A 304 6.85 3.91 -22.49
C VAL A 304 8.21 3.65 -21.86
N GLY A 305 9.30 3.82 -22.61
CA GLY A 305 10.66 3.55 -22.09
C GLY A 305 11.01 4.41 -20.87
N VAL A 306 10.61 5.68 -20.86
CA VAL A 306 10.80 6.56 -19.69
C VAL A 306 9.98 6.09 -18.49
N LEU A 307 8.69 5.80 -18.69
CA LEU A 307 7.78 5.40 -17.62
C LEU A 307 8.11 4.01 -17.05
N GLU A 308 8.59 3.09 -17.89
CA GLU A 308 9.08 1.78 -17.48
C GLU A 308 10.32 1.91 -16.61
N ALA A 309 11.32 2.70 -17.03
CA ALA A 309 12.52 2.94 -16.22
C ALA A 309 12.20 3.51 -14.82
N ILE A 310 11.26 4.46 -14.74
CA ILE A 310 10.81 5.00 -13.46
C ILE A 310 10.06 3.93 -12.64
N SER A 311 9.20 3.15 -13.27
CA SER A 311 8.42 2.11 -12.59
C SER A 311 9.32 1.01 -12.03
N SER A 312 10.28 0.51 -12.81
CA SER A 312 11.27 -0.46 -12.32
C SER A 312 12.10 0.08 -11.16
N ARG A 313 12.40 1.39 -11.16
CA ARG A 313 13.12 2.03 -10.05
C ARG A 313 12.25 2.10 -8.79
N VAL A 314 10.95 2.37 -8.92
CA VAL A 314 9.99 2.34 -7.80
C VAL A 314 9.92 0.93 -7.21
N GLU A 315 9.68 -0.08 -8.05
CA GLU A 315 9.57 -1.49 -7.62
C GLU A 315 10.83 -1.96 -6.86
N TYR A 316 12.02 -1.62 -7.38
CA TYR A 316 13.27 -1.92 -6.70
C TYR A 316 13.33 -1.24 -5.31
N CYS A 317 12.98 0.04 -5.22
CA CYS A 317 13.01 0.78 -3.97
C CYS A 317 12.00 0.24 -2.94
N GLU A 318 10.84 -0.23 -3.39
CA GLU A 318 9.83 -0.88 -2.53
C GLU A 318 10.32 -2.23 -2.01
N LYS A 319 10.98 -3.03 -2.86
CA LYS A 319 11.60 -4.29 -2.43
C LYS A 319 12.68 -4.06 -1.37
N GLU A 320 13.52 -3.03 -1.55
CA GLU A 320 14.52 -2.66 -0.55
C GLU A 320 13.89 -2.20 0.77
N LEU A 321 12.79 -1.45 0.71
CA LEU A 321 12.04 -1.05 1.90
C LEU A 321 11.46 -2.26 2.66
N ASP A 322 10.87 -3.21 1.95
CA ASP A 322 10.36 -4.46 2.51
C ASP A 322 11.48 -5.28 3.15
N ASN A 323 12.64 -5.40 2.50
CA ASN A 323 13.82 -6.07 3.04
C ASN A 323 14.31 -5.42 4.35
N LEU A 324 14.43 -4.08 4.39
CA LEU A 324 14.84 -3.35 5.60
C LEU A 324 13.84 -3.53 6.75
N THR A 325 12.55 -3.50 6.44
CA THR A 325 11.48 -3.66 7.43
C THR A 325 11.45 -5.07 8.02
N ARG A 326 11.68 -6.09 7.18
CA ARG A 326 11.85 -7.48 7.62
C ARG A 326 13.10 -7.65 8.48
N LEU A 327 14.24 -7.11 8.04
CA LEU A 327 15.48 -7.16 8.80
C LEU A 327 15.30 -6.55 10.20
N ARG A 328 14.69 -5.37 10.28
CA ARG A 328 14.37 -4.71 11.56
C ARG A 328 13.55 -5.61 12.47
N SER A 329 12.46 -6.17 11.95
CA SER A 329 11.57 -7.06 12.71
C SER A 329 12.29 -8.31 13.21
N SER A 330 13.11 -8.94 12.35
CA SER A 330 13.92 -10.10 12.73
C SER A 330 14.98 -9.77 13.78
N LEU A 331 15.63 -8.61 13.69
CA LEU A 331 16.60 -8.16 14.68
C LEU A 331 15.95 -7.94 16.04
N LEU A 332 14.80 -7.28 16.11
CA LEU A 332 14.07 -7.10 17.38
C LEU A 332 13.66 -8.44 18.01
N GLN A 333 13.35 -9.45 17.19
CA GLN A 333 13.03 -10.79 17.69
C GLN A 333 14.25 -11.53 18.26
N GLN A 334 15.45 -11.29 17.72
CA GLN A 334 16.68 -12.01 18.07
C GLN A 334 17.55 -11.30 19.12
N LEU A 335 17.55 -9.96 19.14
CA LEU A 335 18.39 -9.15 20.03
C LEU A 335 17.94 -9.22 21.50
N PHE A 336 16.65 -9.41 21.73
CA PHE A 336 16.07 -9.53 23.05
C PHE A 336 15.72 -10.99 23.29
N ILE A 337 16.20 -11.58 24.40
CA ILE A 337 16.01 -13.00 24.72
C ILE A 337 14.63 -13.21 25.30
#